data_AF-A0A426X3V2-F1
#
_entry.id   AF-A0A426X3V2-F1
#
_cell.length_a   1.000
_cell.length_b   1.000
_cell.length_c   1.000
_cell.angle_alpha   90.00
_cell.angle_beta   90.00
_cell.angle_gamma   90.00
#
_symmetry.space_group_name_H-M   'P 1'
#
loop_
_entity.id
_entity.type
_entity.pdbx_description
1 polymer ?
#
loop_
_entity_poly.entity_id
_entity_poly.type
_entity_poly.pdbx_seq_one_letter_code
_entity_poly.pdbx_strand_id
1 'polypeptide(L)'
;ANKDVPQLTPKEEEHEEDVAAYVRAMQLTAGTVLAMVLKVALELDLFEVIVTAGPGNAMSPEEIAARLPTQNPQAPIWVDRVLRSLAANSIVGCTVESGSDGRLSRKYSMAPISKFFTKSHDSSFASVVLLGIDKVYMDIW
;
A
#
# COMPACT_ATOMS: atom_id res chain seq x y z
N ALA A 1 3.54 -45.06 10.80
CA ALA A 1 5.01 -45.16 10.78
C ALA A 1 5.55 -43.75 10.69
N ASN A 2 6.12 -43.26 11.79
CA ASN A 2 6.68 -41.93 11.93
C ASN A 2 8.21 -42.08 11.84
N LYS A 3 8.82 -41.54 10.78
CA LYS A 3 10.23 -41.57 10.34
C LYS A 3 10.13 -41.22 8.85
N ASP A 4 10.60 -40.11 8.29
CA ASP A 4 11.84 -39.39 8.53
C ASP A 4 11.63 -37.91 8.13
N VAL A 5 11.41 -37.02 9.10
CA VAL A 5 11.73 -35.60 8.88
C VAL A 5 13.17 -35.46 9.39
N PRO A 6 14.14 -35.09 8.54
CA PRO A 6 15.50 -34.85 8.98
C PRO A 6 15.49 -33.84 10.13
N GLN A 7 15.97 -34.23 11.31
CA GLN A 7 16.19 -33.29 12.40
C GLN A 7 17.38 -32.41 12.00
N LEU A 8 17.17 -31.10 12.03
CA LEU A 8 18.20 -30.11 11.75
C LEU A 8 19.30 -30.22 12.80
N THR A 9 20.53 -29.92 12.40
CA THR A 9 21.61 -29.80 13.37
C THR A 9 21.41 -28.52 14.20
N PRO A 10 21.92 -28.45 15.45
CA PRO A 10 21.75 -27.27 16.29
C PRO A 10 22.18 -25.94 15.65
N LYS A 11 23.17 -25.98 14.73
CA LYS A 11 23.61 -24.81 13.97
C LYS A 11 22.65 -24.41 12.84
N GLU A 12 21.97 -25.38 12.25
CA GLU A 12 20.96 -25.12 11.22
C GLU A 12 19.66 -24.60 11.84
N GLU A 13 19.30 -25.10 13.04
CA GLU A 13 18.18 -24.56 13.83
C GLU A 13 18.43 -23.11 14.26
N GLU A 14 19.62 -22.80 14.80
CA GLU A 14 20.02 -21.43 15.16
C GLU A 14 20.01 -20.48 13.95
N HIS A 15 20.47 -20.95 12.78
CA HIS A 15 20.43 -20.17 11.55
C HIS A 15 19.01 -19.89 11.06
N GLU A 16 18.11 -20.88 11.15
CA GLU A 16 16.71 -20.72 10.77
C GLU A 16 15.97 -19.76 11.71
N GLU A 17 16.24 -19.83 13.02
CA GLU A 17 15.73 -18.89 14.02
C GLU A 17 16.18 -17.44 13.74
N ASP A 18 17.47 -17.24 13.42
CA ASP A 18 18.01 -15.93 13.07
C ASP A 18 17.36 -15.36 11.79
N VAL A 19 17.17 -16.20 10.77
CA VAL A 19 16.49 -15.79 9.53
C VAL A 19 15.03 -15.43 9.81
N ALA A 20 14.33 -16.20 10.64
CA ALA A 20 12.95 -15.90 11.03
C ALA A 20 12.85 -14.59 11.82
N ALA A 21 13.76 -14.35 12.76
CA ALA A 21 13.84 -13.11 13.51
C ALA A 21 14.11 -11.90 12.59
N TYR A 22 15.02 -12.05 11.62
CA TYR A 22 15.31 -11.02 10.62
C TYR A 22 14.08 -10.68 9.75
N VAL A 23 13.38 -11.70 9.24
CA VAL A 23 12.16 -11.50 8.45
C VAL A 23 11.09 -10.81 9.28
N ARG A 24 10.93 -11.17 10.57
CA ARG A 24 9.98 -10.51 11.47
C ARG A 24 10.33 -9.03 11.68
N ALA A 25 11.60 -8.71 11.91
CA ALA A 25 12.06 -7.32 12.04
C ALA A 25 11.80 -6.51 10.75
N MET A 26 12.04 -7.12 9.58
CA MET A 26 11.74 -6.52 8.28
C MET A 26 10.24 -6.27 8.09
N GLN A 27 9.37 -7.22 8.45
CA GLN A 27 7.92 -7.06 8.37
C GLN A 27 7.41 -5.93 9.26
N LEU A 28 7.89 -5.84 10.51
CA LEU A 28 7.53 -4.75 11.43
C LEU A 28 7.95 -3.39 10.88
N THR A 29 9.17 -3.31 10.35
CA THR A 29 9.70 -2.09 9.71
C THR A 29 8.91 -1.73 8.44
N ALA A 30 8.53 -2.71 7.62
CA ALA A 30 7.68 -2.46 6.46
C ALA A 30 6.29 -1.99 6.88
N GLY A 31 5.77 -2.45 8.02
CA GLY A 31 4.51 -2.01 8.61
C GLY A 31 4.48 -0.52 8.94
N THR A 32 5.56 0.04 9.50
CA THR A 32 5.64 1.48 9.77
C THR A 32 5.64 2.31 8.49
N VAL A 33 6.32 1.82 7.44
CA VAL A 33 6.31 2.47 6.12
C VAL A 33 4.90 2.41 5.51
N LEU A 34 4.24 1.25 5.58
CA LEU A 34 2.87 1.08 5.05
C LEU A 34 1.88 2.02 5.72
N ALA A 35 1.95 2.19 7.04
CA ALA A 35 1.11 3.12 7.79
C ALA A 35 1.29 4.56 7.27
N MET A 36 2.54 5.00 7.05
CA MET A 36 2.83 6.33 6.51
C MET A 36 2.37 6.49 5.05
N VAL A 37 2.53 5.46 4.21
CA VAL A 37 2.03 5.50 2.83
C VAL A 37 0.50 5.61 2.81
N LEU A 38 -0.19 4.87 3.69
CA LEU A 38 -1.65 4.96 3.80
C LEU A 38 -2.10 6.36 4.24
N LYS A 39 -1.42 6.95 5.23
CA LYS A 39 -1.65 8.34 5.63
C LYS A 39 -1.51 9.31 4.45
N VAL A 40 -0.42 9.22 3.69
CA VAL A 40 -0.20 10.09 2.51
C VAL A 40 -1.30 9.90 1.47
N ALA A 41 -1.73 8.67 1.22
CA ALA A 41 -2.80 8.40 0.27
C ALA A 41 -4.14 9.01 0.71
N LEU A 42 -4.42 9.02 2.02
CA LEU A 42 -5.59 9.67 2.61
C LEU A 42 -5.50 11.20 2.53
N GLU A 43 -4.35 11.79 2.87
CA GLU A 43 -4.14 13.25 2.80
C GLU A 43 -4.21 13.80 1.38
N LEU A 44 -3.80 13.01 0.39
CA LEU A 44 -3.90 13.34 -1.03
C LEU A 44 -5.25 12.95 -1.63
N ASP A 45 -6.20 12.43 -0.84
CA ASP A 45 -7.52 11.98 -1.30
C ASP A 45 -7.45 10.97 -2.46
N LEU A 46 -6.39 10.15 -2.55
CA LEU A 46 -6.18 9.26 -3.70
C LEU A 46 -7.31 8.25 -3.87
N PHE A 47 -7.89 7.76 -2.76
CA PHE A 47 -9.04 6.86 -2.80
C PHE A 47 -10.28 7.53 -3.38
N GLU A 48 -10.50 8.81 -3.07
CA GLU A 48 -11.60 9.61 -3.64
C GLU A 48 -11.39 9.83 -5.14
N VAL A 49 -10.15 10.07 -5.56
CA VAL A 49 -9.85 10.23 -6.99
C VAL A 49 -10.11 8.92 -7.73
N ILE A 50 -9.63 7.78 -7.22
CA ILE A 50 -9.78 6.49 -7.90
C ILE A 50 -11.25 6.04 -7.92
N VAL A 51 -12.01 6.25 -6.84
CA VAL A 51 -13.43 5.82 -6.80
C VAL A 51 -14.29 6.54 -7.86
N THR A 52 -13.91 7.76 -8.26
CA THR A 52 -14.61 8.48 -9.33
C THR A 52 -14.46 7.86 -10.72
N ALA A 53 -13.50 6.94 -10.92
CA ALA A 53 -13.42 6.15 -12.15
C ALA A 53 -14.62 5.21 -12.32
N GLY A 54 -15.32 4.87 -11.22
CA GLY A 54 -16.43 3.95 -11.19
C GLY A 54 -16.02 2.49 -10.95
N PRO A 55 -16.98 1.61 -10.61
CA PRO A 55 -16.70 0.21 -10.27
C PRO A 55 -16.02 -0.54 -11.42
N GLY A 56 -14.93 -1.24 -11.12
CA GLY A 56 -14.18 -2.05 -12.09
C GLY A 56 -13.26 -1.27 -13.03
N ASN A 57 -13.30 0.06 -12.99
CA ASN A 57 -12.40 0.90 -13.78
C ASN A 57 -11.10 1.18 -13.02
N ALA A 58 -10.03 1.41 -13.78
CA ALA A 58 -8.69 1.70 -13.25
C ALA A 58 -8.15 2.97 -13.88
N MET A 59 -7.34 3.72 -13.14
CA MET A 59 -6.73 4.98 -13.58
C MET A 59 -5.21 4.91 -13.58
N SER A 60 -4.58 5.56 -14.55
CA SER A 60 -3.13 5.72 -14.56
C SER A 60 -2.66 6.76 -13.52
N PRO A 61 -1.40 6.73 -13.06
CA PRO A 61 -0.83 7.75 -12.19
C PRO A 61 -0.96 9.17 -12.76
N GLU A 62 -0.86 9.33 -14.07
CA GLU A 62 -1.01 10.62 -14.77
C GLU A 62 -2.45 11.13 -14.66
N GLU A 63 -3.44 10.27 -14.89
CA GLU A 63 -4.86 10.63 -14.77
C GLU A 63 -5.22 10.99 -13.32
N ILE A 64 -4.66 10.28 -12.34
CA ILE A 64 -4.87 10.57 -10.91
C ILE A 64 -4.20 11.90 -10.55
N ALA A 65 -2.94 12.09 -10.92
CA ALA A 65 -2.19 13.31 -10.62
C ALA A 65 -2.81 14.56 -11.25
N ALA A 66 -3.39 14.45 -12.45
CA ALA A 66 -4.09 15.54 -13.13
C ALA A 66 -5.36 16.02 -12.39
N ARG A 67 -5.91 15.19 -11.48
CA ARG A 67 -7.06 15.54 -10.64
C ARG A 67 -6.67 16.08 -9.26
N LEU A 68 -5.38 16.04 -8.92
CA LEU A 68 -4.87 16.62 -7.69
C LEU A 68 -4.61 18.13 -7.87
N PRO A 69 -4.79 18.95 -6.82
CA PRO A 69 -4.49 20.38 -6.87
C PRO A 69 -2.97 20.63 -6.81
N THR A 70 -2.23 20.21 -7.84
CA THR A 70 -0.76 20.28 -7.89
C THR A 70 -0.25 20.75 -9.24
N GLN A 71 0.87 21.48 -9.22
CA GLN A 71 1.62 21.88 -10.42
C GLN A 71 2.93 21.09 -10.55
N ASN A 72 3.17 20.10 -9.68
CA ASN A 72 4.41 19.34 -9.67
C ASN A 72 4.45 18.38 -10.87
N PRO A 73 5.39 18.56 -11.83
CA PRO A 73 5.49 17.66 -12.99
C PRO A 73 5.90 16.23 -12.59
N GLN A 74 6.46 16.04 -11.40
CA GLN A 74 6.82 14.73 -10.86
C GLN A 74 5.66 14.06 -10.07
N ALA A 75 4.50 14.70 -9.95
CA ALA A 75 3.36 14.16 -9.21
C ALA A 75 2.95 12.74 -9.66
N PRO A 76 2.88 12.40 -10.97
CA PRO A 76 2.55 11.04 -11.41
C PRO A 76 3.50 9.98 -10.84
N ILE A 77 4.81 10.29 -10.75
CA ILE A 77 5.80 9.35 -10.22
C ILE A 77 5.56 9.07 -8.73
N TRP A 78 5.25 10.12 -7.96
CA TRP A 78 4.97 9.97 -6.53
C TRP A 78 3.65 9.24 -6.27
N VAL A 79 2.62 9.53 -7.06
CA VAL A 79 1.35 8.81 -7.03
C VAL A 79 1.57 7.33 -7.36
N ASP A 80 2.32 7.00 -8.41
CA ASP A 80 2.65 5.60 -8.75
C ASP A 80 3.36 4.89 -7.59
N ARG A 81 4.33 5.55 -6.94
CA ARG A 81 5.06 4.95 -5.82
C ARG A 81 4.15 4.66 -4.63
N VAL A 82 3.28 5.60 -4.26
CA VAL A 82 2.31 5.43 -3.16
C VAL A 82 1.35 4.30 -3.49
N LEU A 83 0.71 4.34 -4.66
CA LEU A 83 -0.29 3.35 -5.04
C LEU A 83 0.30 1.96 -5.27
N ARG A 84 1.54 1.86 -5.76
CA ARG A 84 2.25 0.58 -5.88
C ARG A 84 2.53 -0.05 -4.52
N SER A 85 2.91 0.74 -3.53
CA SER A 85 3.10 0.26 -2.16
C SER A 85 1.77 -0.23 -1.55
N LEU A 86 0.66 0.46 -1.82
CA LEU A 86 -0.67 0.03 -1.39
C LEU A 86 -1.13 -1.24 -2.13
N ALA A 87 -0.85 -1.33 -3.44
CA ALA A 87 -1.20 -2.50 -4.25
C ALA A 87 -0.43 -3.75 -3.83
N ALA A 88 0.84 -3.62 -3.45
CA ALA A 88 1.63 -4.72 -2.90
C ALA A 88 1.05 -5.29 -1.59
N ASN A 89 0.19 -4.53 -0.91
CA ASN A 89 -0.53 -4.92 0.29
C ASN A 89 -2.03 -5.16 0.02
N SER A 90 -2.43 -5.29 -1.25
CA SER A 90 -3.82 -5.52 -1.67
C SER A 90 -4.83 -4.46 -1.20
N ILE A 91 -4.34 -3.25 -0.86
CA ILE A 91 -5.19 -2.13 -0.42
C ILE A 91 -5.86 -1.46 -1.62
N VAL A 92 -5.24 -1.51 -2.79
CA VAL A 92 -5.79 -1.11 -4.09
C VAL A 92 -5.49 -2.18 -5.13
N GLY A 93 -6.26 -2.23 -6.22
CA GLY A 93 -5.93 -3.05 -7.37
C GLY A 93 -4.82 -2.42 -8.22
N CYS A 94 -4.02 -3.24 -8.89
CA CYS A 94 -3.02 -2.79 -9.85
C CYS A 94 -3.03 -3.72 -11.08
N THR A 95 -3.23 -3.15 -12.26
CA THR A 95 -3.04 -3.83 -13.54
C THR A 95 -1.85 -3.23 -14.27
N VAL A 96 -1.15 -4.05 -15.04
CA VAL A 96 -0.05 -3.62 -15.90
C VAL A 96 -0.47 -3.84 -17.33
N GLU A 97 -0.45 -2.79 -18.13
CA GLU A 97 -0.81 -2.80 -19.55
C GLU A 97 0.41 -2.45 -20.40
N SER A 98 0.55 -3.10 -21.55
CA SER A 98 1.56 -2.72 -22.54
C SER A 98 1.01 -1.59 -23.41
N GLY A 99 1.67 -0.44 -23.36
CA GLY A 99 1.40 0.67 -24.27
C GLY A 99 1.75 0.32 -25.71
N SER A 100 1.21 1.09 -26.66
CA SER A 100 1.51 0.97 -28.09
C SER A 100 2.98 1.24 -28.42
N ASP A 101 3.70 1.93 -27.53
CA ASP A 101 5.14 2.20 -27.58
C ASP A 101 5.98 1.07 -26.96
N GLY A 102 5.35 -0.01 -26.49
CA GLY A 102 6.00 -1.13 -25.81
C GLY A 102 6.37 -0.84 -24.35
N ARG A 103 6.05 0.34 -23.81
CA ARG A 103 6.27 0.65 -22.40
C ARG A 103 5.14 0.09 -21.55
N LEU A 104 5.49 -0.47 -20.40
CA LEU A 104 4.52 -0.92 -19.41
C LEU A 104 3.96 0.28 -18.66
N SER A 105 2.63 0.42 -18.65
CA SER A 105 1.91 1.39 -17.82
C SER A 105 1.15 0.65 -16.72
N ARG A 106 1.06 1.26 -15.54
CA ARG A 106 0.26 0.75 -14.43
C ARG A 106 -1.05 1.50 -14.36
N LYS A 107 -2.12 0.80 -14.02
CA LYS A 107 -3.40 1.40 -13.65
C LYS A 107 -3.86 0.87 -12.31
N TYR A 108 -4.53 1.73 -11.55
CA TYR A 108 -4.95 1.46 -10.18
C TYR A 108 -6.46 1.54 -10.06
N SER A 109 -7.04 0.58 -9.34
CA SER A 109 -8.49 0.49 -9.11
C SER A 109 -8.80 0.28 -7.63
N MET A 110 -10.06 0.46 -7.23
CA MET A 110 -10.49 0.16 -5.87
C MET A 110 -10.49 -1.35 -5.62
N ALA A 111 -9.82 -1.78 -4.56
CA ALA A 111 -9.98 -3.11 -3.97
C ALA A 111 -11.13 -3.10 -2.95
N PRO A 112 -11.66 -4.27 -2.52
CA PRO A 112 -12.75 -4.33 -1.56
C PRO A 112 -12.47 -3.61 -0.23
N ILE A 113 -11.20 -3.60 0.21
CA ILE A 113 -10.79 -2.89 1.44
C ILE A 113 -10.74 -1.37 1.26
N SER A 114 -10.51 -0.87 0.05
CA SER A 114 -10.33 0.56 -0.23
C SER A 114 -11.54 1.40 0.17
N LYS A 115 -12.76 0.83 0.11
CA LYS A 115 -14.01 1.53 0.46
C LYS A 115 -14.06 1.96 1.93
N PHE A 116 -13.32 1.29 2.81
CA PHE A 116 -13.24 1.66 4.22
C PHE A 116 -12.26 2.82 4.46
N PHE A 117 -11.64 3.35 3.40
CA PHE A 117 -10.76 4.50 3.45
C PHE A 117 -11.30 5.70 2.65
N THR A 118 -12.53 5.62 2.13
CA THR A 118 -13.21 6.75 1.49
C THR A 118 -14.08 7.51 2.50
N LYS A 119 -14.26 8.81 2.30
CA LYS A 119 -15.09 9.71 3.12
C LYS A 119 -16.58 9.40 2.99
N SER A 120 -16.98 8.81 1.87
CA SER A 120 -18.38 8.47 1.55
C SER A 120 -18.93 7.25 2.29
N HIS A 121 -18.08 6.47 2.96
CA HIS A 121 -18.49 5.25 3.64
C HIS A 121 -18.75 5.53 5.14
N ASP A 122 -19.97 5.24 5.62
CA ASP A 122 -20.41 5.54 6.99
C ASP A 122 -19.50 4.94 8.09
N SER A 123 -18.74 3.89 7.76
CA SER A 123 -17.77 3.22 8.66
C SER A 123 -16.34 3.32 8.12
N SER A 124 -15.97 4.49 7.61
CA SER A 124 -14.60 4.76 7.17
C SER A 124 -13.62 4.78 8.34
N PHE A 125 -12.49 4.10 8.17
CA PHE A 125 -11.34 4.13 9.07
C PHE A 125 -10.36 5.26 8.74
N ALA A 126 -10.61 6.06 7.69
CA ALA A 126 -9.74 7.15 7.29
C ALA A 126 -9.39 8.09 8.45
N SER A 127 -10.40 8.57 9.19
CA SER A 127 -10.18 9.46 10.35
C SER A 127 -9.41 8.78 11.49
N VAL A 128 -9.61 7.48 11.70
CA VAL A 128 -8.88 6.71 12.72
C VAL A 128 -7.40 6.61 12.36
N VAL A 129 -7.09 6.32 11.10
CA VAL A 129 -5.71 6.27 10.59
C VAL A 129 -5.04 7.64 10.68
N LEU A 130 -5.74 8.70 10.25
CA LEU A 130 -5.19 10.07 10.31
C LEU A 130 -4.94 10.54 11.75
N LEU A 131 -5.86 10.25 12.68
CA LEU A 131 -5.68 10.58 14.09
C LEU A 131 -4.54 9.77 14.71
N GLY A 132 -4.49 8.45 14.45
CA GLY A 132 -3.51 7.55 15.07
C GLY A 132 -2.07 7.80 14.62
N ILE A 133 -1.87 8.41 13.45
CA ILE A 133 -0.55 8.75 12.89
C ILE A 133 -0.28 10.26 12.99
N ASP A 134 -1.23 11.05 13.53
CA ASP A 134 -1.00 12.48 13.76
C ASP A 134 0.11 12.68 14.79
N LYS A 135 0.93 13.70 14.57
CA LYS A 135 2.08 13.99 15.43
C LYS A 135 1.67 14.14 16.90
N VAL A 136 0.56 14.84 17.17
CA VAL A 136 0.10 15.09 18.54
C VAL A 136 -0.30 13.80 19.23
N TYR A 137 -0.91 12.86 18.49
CA TYR A 137 -1.30 11.56 19.05
C TYR A 137 -0.09 10.66 19.28
N MET A 138 0.90 10.70 18.39
CA MET A 138 2.13 9.94 18.54
C MET A 138 2.98 10.43 19.73
N ASP A 139 2.95 11.73 20.04
CA ASP A 139 3.64 12.31 21.20
C ASP A 139 3.06 11.86 22.56
N ILE A 140 1.88 11.21 22.59
CA ILE A 140 1.25 10.69 23.82
C ILE A 140 1.83 9.33 24.26
N TRP A 141 2.43 8.58 23.32
CA TRP A 141 3.03 7.27 23.56
C TRP A 141 4.49 7.39 24.01
#